data_AF-A0A8H3WTW5-F1
#
_entry.id   AF-A0A8H3WTW5-F1
#
_cell.length_a   1.000
_cell.length_b   1.000
_cell.length_c   1.000
_cell.angle_alpha   90.00
_cell.angle_beta   90.00
_cell.angle_gamma   90.00
#
_symmetry.space_group_name_H-M   'P 1'
#
loop_
_entity.id
_entity.type
_entity.pdbx_description
1 polymer ?
#
loop_
_entity_poly.entity_id
_entity_poly.type
_entity_poly.pdbx_seq_one_letter_code
_entity_poly.pdbx_strand_id
1 'polypeptide(L)'
;MMFRYLKSANSFRPLIPYVFKTPSLTITSRPLTSVANNSQNSNGKEGFGTKAWRNTLLVCLAGFAWYHLDRYLTKNGELKHPITEIIESLMTPDSEWRRINVHNAKTANIIANDRLLFGEAKRPPIHRLMHPDCFERTSPFLIEPGTDVDLSDLVIKTDHD
;
A
#
# COMPACT_ATOMS: atom_id res chain seq x y z
N MET A 1 -27.17 16.45 -30.14
CA MET A 1 -25.93 16.55 -29.32
C MET A 1 -25.75 15.26 -28.56
N MET A 2 -24.56 14.66 -28.69
CA MET A 2 -24.25 13.26 -28.44
C MET A 2 -23.67 13.10 -27.03
N PHE A 3 -24.39 12.43 -26.12
CA PHE A 3 -23.91 12.13 -24.77
C PHE A 3 -22.86 11.01 -24.82
N ARG A 4 -21.59 11.37 -24.62
CA ARG A 4 -20.49 10.42 -24.43
C ARG A 4 -20.47 9.98 -22.97
N TYR A 5 -20.84 8.73 -22.74
CA TYR A 5 -20.79 8.07 -21.44
C TYR A 5 -19.32 7.88 -21.02
N LEU A 6 -18.89 8.56 -19.96
CA LEU A 6 -17.57 8.42 -19.36
C LEU A 6 -17.49 7.09 -18.61
N LYS A 7 -16.59 6.24 -19.07
CA LYS A 7 -16.25 4.93 -18.54
C LYS A 7 -15.65 5.08 -17.15
N SER A 8 -16.47 4.86 -16.12
CA SER A 8 -15.99 4.61 -14.76
C SER A 8 -15.24 3.29 -14.72
N ALA A 9 -13.93 3.35 -14.50
CA ALA A 9 -13.11 2.23 -14.05
C ALA A 9 -11.90 2.80 -13.31
N ASN A 10 -12.14 3.26 -12.08
CA ASN A 10 -11.08 3.49 -11.11
C ASN A 10 -10.59 2.12 -10.62
N SER A 11 -9.53 1.62 -11.25
CA SER A 11 -8.71 0.54 -10.72
C SER A 11 -7.24 0.86 -10.97
N PHE A 12 -6.75 1.87 -10.25
CA PHE A 12 -5.34 2.18 -10.16
C PHE A 12 -4.64 1.05 -9.38
N ARG A 13 -4.23 0.00 -10.09
CA ARG A 13 -3.33 -1.02 -9.58
C ARG A 13 -1.91 -0.49 -9.73
N PRO A 14 -1.09 -0.39 -8.66
CA PRO A 14 0.32 -0.08 -8.84
C PRO A 14 0.97 -1.22 -9.64
N LEU A 15 1.44 -0.90 -10.85
CA LEU A 15 2.31 -1.76 -11.64
C LEU A 15 3.68 -1.81 -10.95
N ILE A 16 3.83 -2.71 -9.99
CA ILE A 16 5.15 -3.19 -9.60
C ILE A 16 5.46 -4.37 -10.53
N PRO A 17 6.50 -4.31 -11.38
CA PRO A 17 6.90 -5.46 -12.18
C PRO A 17 7.61 -6.47 -11.25
N TYR A 18 6.86 -7.16 -10.42
CA TYR A 18 7.37 -8.39 -9.82
C TYR A 18 7.34 -9.45 -10.92
N VAL A 19 8.48 -9.65 -11.58
CA VAL A 19 8.73 -10.84 -12.40
C VAL A 19 8.78 -12.03 -11.43
N PHE A 20 7.60 -12.58 -11.12
CA PHE A 20 7.48 -13.87 -10.48
C PHE A 20 7.93 -14.92 -11.50
N LYS A 21 9.22 -15.25 -11.47
CA LYS A 21 9.76 -16.40 -12.19
C LYS A 21 9.16 -17.64 -11.52
N THR A 22 8.10 -18.17 -12.12
CA THR A 22 7.51 -19.44 -11.68
C THR A 22 8.59 -20.54 -11.83
N PRO A 23 8.91 -21.31 -10.79
CA PRO A 23 9.74 -22.49 -10.97
C PRO A 23 8.89 -23.50 -11.75
N SER A 24 9.20 -23.73 -13.02
CA SER A 24 8.66 -24.87 -13.75
C SER A 24 9.18 -26.13 -13.06
N LEU A 25 8.29 -26.83 -12.35
CA LEU A 25 8.58 -28.14 -11.79
C LEU A 25 8.78 -29.11 -12.96
N THR A 26 10.03 -29.32 -13.36
CA THR A 26 10.39 -30.43 -14.24
C THR A 26 10.18 -31.72 -13.45
N ILE A 27 9.01 -32.35 -13.64
CA ILE A 27 8.73 -33.68 -13.13
C ILE A 27 9.60 -34.65 -13.93
N THR A 28 10.77 -34.96 -13.40
CA THR A 28 11.61 -36.05 -13.91
C THR A 28 10.91 -37.36 -13.56
N SER A 29 10.21 -37.96 -14.52
CA SER A 29 9.74 -39.34 -14.40
C SER A 29 10.97 -40.25 -14.30
N ARG A 30 11.17 -40.84 -13.12
CA ARG A 30 12.18 -41.89 -12.92
C ARG A 30 11.71 -43.14 -13.66
N PRO A 31 12.49 -43.71 -14.60
CA PRO A 31 12.20 -45.04 -15.10
C PRO A 31 12.40 -46.04 -13.95
N LEU A 32 11.38 -46.88 -13.67
CA LEU A 32 11.54 -48.05 -12.82
C LEU A 32 12.43 -49.05 -13.57
N THR A 33 13.72 -49.04 -13.28
CA THR A 33 14.60 -50.17 -13.55
C THR A 33 14.93 -50.82 -12.23
N SER A 34 14.23 -51.92 -11.91
CA SER A 34 14.64 -52.82 -10.84
C SER A 34 15.84 -53.62 -11.32
N VAL A 35 17.02 -52.98 -11.33
CA VAL A 35 18.28 -53.73 -11.39
C VAL A 35 18.48 -54.30 -10.00
N ALA A 36 18.24 -55.60 -9.85
CA ALA A 36 18.60 -56.36 -8.67
C ALA A 36 20.14 -56.38 -8.58
N ASN A 37 20.71 -55.34 -7.96
CA ASN A 37 22.11 -55.34 -7.56
C ASN A 37 22.24 -56.36 -6.43
N ASN A 38 22.80 -57.51 -6.76
CA ASN A 38 23.28 -58.45 -5.77
C ASN A 38 24.48 -57.78 -5.08
N SER A 39 24.20 -56.99 -4.04
CA SER A 39 25.25 -56.34 -3.25
C SER A 39 25.98 -57.44 -2.48
N GLN A 40 27.09 -57.90 -3.06
CA GLN A 40 28.13 -58.53 -2.28
C GLN A 40 28.49 -57.53 -1.18
N ASN A 41 27.99 -57.77 0.03
CA ASN A 41 28.35 -57.04 1.22
C ASN A 41 29.82 -57.34 1.48
N SER A 42 30.72 -56.63 0.82
CA SER A 42 32.07 -56.51 1.32
C SER A 42 31.91 -55.76 2.65
N ASN A 43 32.05 -56.47 3.76
CA ASN A 43 32.15 -55.87 5.09
C ASN A 43 33.27 -54.84 5.05
N GLY A 44 32.88 -53.58 4.78
CA GLY A 44 33.79 -52.47 4.61
C GLY A 44 34.32 -52.14 5.99
N LYS A 45 35.50 -52.69 6.33
CA LYS A 45 36.27 -52.47 7.57
C LYS A 45 35.76 -51.24 8.33
N GLU A 46 34.94 -51.51 9.35
CA GLU A 46 34.26 -50.48 10.14
C GLU A 46 35.28 -49.81 11.04
N GLY A 47 36.00 -48.87 10.46
CA GLY A 47 37.06 -48.11 11.12
C GLY A 47 36.73 -46.63 11.22
N PHE A 48 37.38 -45.96 12.16
CA PHE A 48 37.31 -44.51 12.39
C PHE A 48 37.74 -43.65 11.19
N GLY A 49 38.22 -44.25 10.10
CA GLY A 49 38.58 -43.58 8.84
C GLY A 49 37.50 -43.59 7.76
N THR A 50 36.30 -44.10 8.06
CA THR A 50 35.19 -44.11 7.08
C THR A 50 34.68 -42.69 6.78
N LYS A 51 33.99 -42.53 5.63
CA LYS A 51 33.50 -41.21 5.16
C LYS A 51 32.60 -40.51 6.19
N ALA A 52 31.88 -41.26 7.02
CA ALA A 52 31.06 -40.71 8.10
C ALA A 52 31.90 -40.00 9.18
N TRP A 53 32.98 -40.63 9.65
CA TRP A 53 33.89 -40.05 10.66
C TRP A 53 34.71 -38.88 10.11
N ARG A 54 35.14 -38.97 8.85
CA ARG A 54 35.83 -37.85 8.19
C ARG A 54 34.93 -36.62 8.07
N ASN A 55 33.67 -36.79 7.65
CA ASN A 55 32.74 -35.68 7.50
C ASN A 55 32.35 -35.08 8.86
N THR A 56 32.14 -35.91 9.90
CA THR A 56 31.85 -35.41 11.25
C THR A 56 33.02 -34.65 11.88
N LEU A 57 34.26 -35.11 11.67
CA LEU A 57 35.46 -34.39 12.08
C LEU A 57 35.60 -33.05 11.34
N LEU A 58 35.35 -33.03 10.03
CA LEU A 58 35.34 -31.78 9.25
C LEU A 58 34.28 -30.80 9.74
N VAL A 59 33.08 -31.27 10.08
CA VAL A 59 32.02 -30.42 10.65
C VAL A 59 32.42 -29.87 12.02
N CYS A 60 33.00 -30.70 12.90
CA CYS A 60 33.51 -30.23 14.19
C CYS A 60 34.61 -29.20 14.03
N LEU A 61 35.57 -29.43 13.14
CA LEU A 61 36.70 -28.54 12.91
C LEU A 61 36.25 -27.22 12.26
N ALA A 62 35.30 -27.29 11.32
CA ALA A 62 34.67 -26.10 10.75
C ALA A 62 33.90 -25.30 11.81
N GLY A 63 33.15 -25.96 12.69
CA GLY A 63 32.46 -25.31 13.81
C GLY A 63 33.42 -24.66 14.80
N PHE A 64 34.55 -25.33 15.12
CA PHE A 64 35.58 -24.78 15.99
C PHE A 64 36.30 -23.57 15.36
N ALA A 65 36.67 -23.67 14.08
CA ALA A 65 37.26 -22.57 13.34
C ALA A 65 36.30 -21.37 13.26
N TRP A 66 35.02 -21.63 13.01
CA TRP A 66 33.97 -20.60 13.01
C TRP A 66 33.84 -19.92 14.37
N TYR A 67 33.74 -20.69 15.46
CA TYR A 67 33.66 -20.16 16.81
C TYR A 67 34.87 -19.29 17.18
N HIS A 68 36.07 -19.70 16.78
CA HIS A 68 37.28 -18.96 17.07
C HIS A 68 37.39 -17.67 16.22
N LEU A 69 36.92 -17.71 14.97
CA LEU A 69 36.83 -16.56 14.09
C LEU A 69 35.78 -15.56 14.62
N ASP A 70 34.60 -16.04 14.99
CA ASP A 70 33.51 -15.25 15.58
C ASP A 70 33.97 -14.55 16.87
N ARG A 71 34.68 -15.25 17.75
CA ARG A 71 35.31 -14.65 18.94
C ARG A 71 36.39 -13.63 18.62
N TYR A 72 37.18 -13.82 17.56
CA TYR A 72 38.21 -12.87 17.17
C TYR A 72 37.61 -11.59 16.59
N LEU A 73 36.54 -11.72 15.79
CA LEU A 73 35.81 -10.60 15.20
C LEU A 73 34.97 -9.84 16.23
N THR A 74 34.41 -10.54 17.23
CA THR A 74 33.50 -9.96 18.24
C THR A 74 34.23 -9.37 19.47
N LYS A 75 35.54 -9.63 19.63
CA LYS A 75 36.31 -9.22 20.83
C LYS A 75 36.45 -7.71 21.02
N ASN A 76 36.31 -6.93 19.96
CA ASN A 76 36.45 -5.47 20.01
C ASN A 76 35.07 -4.85 19.81
N GLY A 77 34.23 -4.84 20.86
CA GLY A 77 32.80 -4.44 20.82
C GLY A 77 32.46 -3.03 20.27
N GLU A 78 33.40 -2.35 19.62
CA GLU A 78 33.23 -1.13 18.83
C GLU A 78 33.37 -1.36 17.31
N LEU A 79 33.96 -2.48 16.85
CA LEU A 79 34.16 -2.79 15.44
C LEU A 79 32.98 -3.61 14.91
N LYS A 80 32.27 -3.02 13.93
CA LYS A 80 31.16 -3.66 13.22
C LYS A 80 31.64 -4.95 12.55
N HIS A 81 30.87 -6.03 12.65
CA HIS A 81 31.24 -7.30 12.03
C HIS A 81 31.45 -7.06 10.51
N PRO A 82 32.50 -7.62 9.87
CA PRO A 82 32.83 -7.31 8.47
C PRO A 82 31.69 -7.65 7.51
N ILE A 83 30.92 -8.69 7.83
CA ILE A 83 29.69 -9.05 7.10
C ILE A 83 28.65 -7.93 7.20
N THR A 84 28.48 -7.34 8.38
CA THR A 84 27.54 -6.23 8.62
C THR A 84 28.01 -4.95 7.95
N GLU A 85 29.31 -4.66 7.91
CA GLU A 85 29.87 -3.52 7.18
C GLU A 85 29.64 -3.65 5.66
N ILE A 86 29.85 -4.86 5.11
CA ILE A 86 29.54 -5.13 3.70
C ILE A 86 28.05 -4.92 3.45
N ILE A 87 27.18 -5.51 4.27
CA ILE A 87 25.72 -5.34 4.12
C ILE A 87 25.33 -3.85 4.21
N GLU A 88 25.91 -3.11 5.16
CA GLU A 88 25.66 -1.67 5.31
C GLU A 88 26.12 -0.87 4.10
N SER A 89 27.29 -1.19 3.53
CA SER A 89 27.80 -0.51 2.34
C SER A 89 26.93 -0.73 1.08
N LEU A 90 26.24 -1.88 1.02
CA LEU A 90 25.27 -2.17 -0.05
C LEU A 90 23.88 -1.60 0.23
N MET A 91 23.58 -1.24 1.48
CA MET A 91 22.25 -0.77 1.88
C MET A 91 22.17 0.75 1.84
N THR A 92 20.97 1.27 1.57
CA THR A 92 20.70 2.70 1.69
C THR A 92 20.87 3.14 3.15
N PRO A 93 21.57 4.26 3.43
CA PRO A 93 21.80 4.72 4.80
C PRO A 93 20.49 5.10 5.51
N ASP A 94 20.48 4.90 6.82
CA ASP A 94 19.30 5.15 7.67
C ASP A 94 18.79 6.60 7.62
N SER A 95 19.68 7.57 7.34
CA SER A 95 19.32 8.98 7.19
C SER A 95 18.35 9.22 6.04
N GLU A 96 18.53 8.50 4.92
CA GLU A 96 17.69 8.61 3.74
C GLU A 96 16.32 7.98 3.98
N TRP A 97 16.29 6.80 4.62
CA TRP A 97 15.03 6.18 5.06
C TRP A 97 14.27 7.06 6.04
N ARG A 98 14.96 7.69 6.99
CA ARG A 98 14.35 8.64 7.92
C ARG A 98 13.77 9.85 7.18
N ARG A 99 14.48 10.41 6.19
CA ARG A 99 13.98 11.51 5.36
C ARG A 99 12.71 11.12 4.61
N ILE A 100 12.69 9.94 3.99
CA ILE A 100 11.53 9.41 3.25
C ILE A 100 10.34 9.20 4.21
N ASN A 101 10.57 8.62 5.39
CA ASN A 101 9.52 8.38 6.37
C ASN A 101 8.91 9.69 6.90
N VAL A 102 9.74 10.69 7.19
CA VAL A 102 9.27 12.02 7.61
C VAL A 102 8.46 12.69 6.50
N HIS A 103 8.93 12.61 5.25
CA HIS A 103 8.19 13.12 4.11
C HIS A 103 6.82 12.44 3.98
N ASN A 104 6.78 11.12 4.01
CA ASN A 104 5.54 10.34 3.89
C ASN A 104 4.57 10.64 5.05
N ALA A 105 5.07 10.80 6.27
CA ALA A 105 4.26 11.20 7.41
C ALA A 105 3.64 12.59 7.22
N LYS A 106 4.42 13.55 6.69
CA LYS A 106 3.93 14.89 6.36
C LYS A 106 2.85 14.86 5.27
N THR A 107 3.07 14.10 4.20
CA THR A 107 2.09 13.95 3.11
C THR A 107 0.80 13.32 3.60
N ALA A 108 0.89 12.27 4.43
CA ALA A 108 -0.28 11.63 5.03
C ALA A 108 -1.09 12.62 5.91
N ASN A 109 -0.41 13.48 6.66
CA ASN A 109 -1.04 14.52 7.47
C ASN A 109 -1.77 15.55 6.59
N ILE A 110 -1.15 16.03 5.50
CA ILE A 110 -1.81 16.95 4.56
C ILE A 110 -3.08 16.33 3.99
N ILE A 111 -3.00 15.08 3.51
CA ILE A 111 -4.15 14.36 2.95
C ILE A 111 -5.27 14.19 3.99
N ALA A 112 -4.92 13.91 5.25
CA ALA A 112 -5.88 13.78 6.33
C ALA A 112 -6.61 15.11 6.61
N ASN A 113 -5.88 16.23 6.64
CA ASN A 113 -6.48 17.56 6.82
C ASN A 113 -7.39 17.93 5.65
N ASP A 114 -6.96 17.70 4.42
CA ASP A 114 -7.80 17.95 3.24
C ASP A 114 -9.09 17.14 3.31
N ARG A 115 -8.99 15.87 3.73
CA ARG A 115 -10.16 15.01 3.90
C ARG A 115 -11.11 15.50 4.99
N LEU A 116 -10.59 16.05 6.10
CA LEU A 116 -11.43 16.68 7.13
C LEU A 116 -12.13 17.92 6.57
N LEU A 117 -11.39 18.79 5.89
CA LEU A 117 -11.90 20.03 5.31
C LEU A 117 -13.02 19.77 4.27
N PHE A 118 -12.81 18.81 3.38
CA PHE A 118 -13.83 18.42 2.40
C PHE A 118 -14.95 17.55 3.00
N GLY A 119 -14.69 16.86 4.11
CA GLY A 119 -15.70 16.08 4.84
C GLY A 119 -16.74 16.96 5.54
N GLU A 120 -16.31 18.11 6.07
CA GLU A 120 -17.19 19.09 6.73
C GLU A 120 -17.88 20.03 5.74
N ALA A 121 -17.33 20.20 4.54
CA ALA A 121 -17.91 21.05 3.50
C ALA A 121 -19.28 20.51 3.05
N LYS A 122 -20.35 21.23 3.41
CA LYS A 122 -21.69 20.99 2.86
C LYS A 122 -21.72 21.45 1.41
N ARG A 123 -22.30 20.64 0.51
CA ARG A 123 -22.61 21.09 -0.85
C ARG A 123 -23.51 22.31 -0.75
N PRO A 124 -23.31 23.36 -1.58
CA PRO A 124 -24.20 24.50 -1.58
C PRO A 124 -25.63 24.01 -1.86
N PRO A 125 -26.64 24.52 -1.12
CA PRO A 125 -28.02 24.12 -1.34
C PRO A 125 -28.42 24.51 -2.78
N ILE A 126 -28.85 23.52 -3.57
CA ILE A 126 -29.37 23.77 -4.91
C ILE A 126 -30.82 24.21 -4.76
N HIS A 127 -31.08 25.50 -4.93
CA HIS A 127 -32.43 26.01 -5.03
C HIS A 127 -32.98 25.74 -6.44
N ARG A 128 -33.86 24.74 -6.56
CA ARG A 128 -34.59 24.49 -7.80
C ARG A 128 -35.86 25.32 -7.76
N LEU A 129 -35.96 26.31 -8.63
CA LEU A 129 -37.20 27.05 -8.84
C LEU A 129 -38.21 26.08 -9.48
N MET A 130 -39.34 25.83 -8.81
CA MET A 130 -40.40 24.97 -9.35
C MET A 130 -41.06 25.61 -10.58
N HIS A 131 -41.14 26.94 -10.63
CA HIS A 131 -41.79 27.69 -11.71
C HIS A 131 -40.90 28.87 -12.14
N PRO A 132 -39.92 28.64 -13.05
CA PRO A 132 -39.11 29.73 -13.59
C PRO A 132 -39.96 30.73 -14.39
N ASP A 133 -41.06 30.26 -14.98
CA ASP A 133 -41.98 31.05 -15.80
C ASP A 133 -42.72 32.14 -15.02
N CYS A 134 -42.72 32.07 -13.67
CA CYS A 134 -43.30 33.12 -12.83
C CYS A 134 -42.53 34.45 -12.92
N PHE A 135 -41.25 34.44 -13.30
CA PHE A 135 -40.49 35.67 -13.52
C PHE A 135 -40.95 36.43 -14.77
N GLU A 136 -41.49 35.72 -15.76
CA GLU A 136 -41.97 36.29 -17.02
C GLU A 136 -43.48 36.64 -16.97
N ARG A 137 -44.20 36.16 -15.94
CA ARG A 137 -45.60 36.55 -15.70
C ARG A 137 -45.66 37.98 -15.15
N THR A 138 -45.61 38.94 -16.06
CA THR A 138 -46.05 40.32 -15.79
C THR A 138 -47.55 40.34 -15.48
N SER A 139 -47.95 41.27 -14.60
CA SER A 139 -49.36 41.58 -14.35
C SER A 139 -50.07 41.91 -15.67
N PRO A 140 -51.25 41.33 -15.97
CA PRO A 140 -52.02 41.67 -17.16
C PRO A 140 -52.36 43.17 -17.27
N PHE A 141 -52.28 43.88 -16.14
CA PHE A 141 -52.57 45.30 -16.03
C PHE A 141 -51.31 46.18 -16.00
N LEU A 142 -50.13 45.63 -16.34
CA LEU A 142 -48.84 46.32 -16.33
C LEU A 142 -48.51 47.01 -14.99
N ILE A 143 -48.97 46.43 -13.89
CA ILE A 143 -48.68 46.94 -12.55
C ILE A 143 -47.21 46.63 -12.24
N GLU A 144 -46.42 47.68 -11.98
CA GLU A 144 -45.02 47.53 -11.60
C GLU A 144 -44.93 46.80 -10.25
N PRO A 145 -44.09 45.75 -10.11
CA PRO A 145 -43.95 45.03 -8.86
C PRO A 145 -43.55 45.99 -7.72
N GLY A 146 -44.33 45.99 -6.64
CA GLY A 146 -44.13 46.88 -5.49
C GLY A 146 -44.95 48.17 -5.49
N THR A 147 -45.79 48.42 -6.51
CA THR A 147 -46.72 49.55 -6.53
C THR A 147 -48.07 49.27 -5.85
N ASP A 148 -48.44 48.00 -5.71
CA ASP A 148 -49.65 47.61 -4.99
C ASP A 148 -49.41 47.69 -3.48
N VAL A 149 -50.23 48.46 -2.77
CA VAL A 149 -50.18 48.59 -1.32
C VAL A 149 -51.01 47.45 -0.73
N ASP A 150 -50.44 46.70 0.22
CA ASP A 150 -51.19 45.68 0.95
C ASP A 150 -52.19 46.35 1.89
N LEU A 151 -53.47 46.36 1.49
CA LEU A 151 -54.58 46.93 2.26
C LEU A 151 -55.34 45.87 3.08
N SER A 152 -54.77 44.67 3.26
CA SER A 152 -55.45 43.59 3.98
C SER A 152 -55.76 43.89 5.45
N ASP A 153 -55.04 44.85 6.06
CA ASP A 153 -55.26 45.34 7.43
C ASP A 153 -55.93 46.73 7.48
N LEU A 154 -56.54 47.19 6.38
CA LEU A 154 -57.17 48.51 6.33
C LEU A 154 -58.54 48.51 7.04
N VAL A 155 -58.60 49.06 8.24
CA VAL A 155 -59.86 49.34 8.95
C VAL A 155 -60.40 50.71 8.51
N ILE A 156 -61.47 50.71 7.72
CA ILE A 156 -62.14 51.95 7.28
C ILE A 156 -62.99 52.49 8.43
N LYS A 157 -62.72 53.73 8.86
CA LYS A 157 -63.54 54.43 9.84
C LYS A 157 -64.77 55.05 9.17
N THR A 158 -65.95 54.81 9.73
CA THR A 158 -67.22 55.41 9.30
C THR A 158 -67.55 56.65 10.14
N ASP A 159 -68.34 57.58 9.60
CA ASP A 159 -68.68 58.91 10.19
C ASP A 159 -69.37 58.86 11.57
N HIS A 160 -69.66 57.66 12.08
CA HIS A 160 -70.34 57.43 13.35
C HIS A 160 -69.46 56.73 14.42
N ASP A 161 -68.15 56.54 14.18
CA ASP A 161 -67.14 56.03 15.15
C ASP A 161 -65.92 56.97 15.31
#